data_AF-A0A6A5VZT5-F1
#
_entry.id   AF-A0A6A5VZT5-F1
#
_cell.length_a   1.000
_cell.length_b   1.000
_cell.length_c   1.000
_cell.angle_alpha   90.00
_cell.angle_beta   90.00
_cell.angle_gamma   90.00
#
_symmetry.space_group_name_H-M   'P 1'
#
loop_
_entity.id
_entity.type
_entity.pdbx_description
1 polymer ?
#
loop_
_entity_poly.entity_id
_entity_poly.type
_entity_poly.pdbx_seq_one_letter_code
_entity_poly.pdbx_strand_id
1 'polypeptide(L)'
;MLPAIPYPEFLGLVTDWIAAHPYQSAFHVVNGVILVTPAAATVPFFSAMGFTAAGPAAGSTASSIMSYFSFVPAGGLYATAQSAAMGGYGATVAAGAAQVGALASSAVGYIWGRGS
;
A
#
# COMPACT_ATOMS: atom_id res chain seq x y z
N MET A 1 27.09 19.65 14.14
CA MET A 1 26.67 18.85 15.31
C MET A 1 25.32 19.41 15.73
N LEU A 2 24.23 18.64 15.62
CA LEU A 2 22.92 19.12 16.09
C LEU A 2 22.97 19.25 17.62
N PRO A 3 22.44 20.32 18.23
CA PRO A 3 22.36 20.43 19.68
C PRO A 3 21.57 19.25 20.23
N ALA A 4 22.06 18.64 21.32
CA ALA A 4 21.35 17.54 21.99
C ALA A 4 20.13 18.12 22.70
N ILE A 5 18.97 18.01 22.07
CA ILE A 5 17.69 18.45 22.60
C ILE A 5 17.25 17.45 23.68
N PRO A 6 16.86 17.88 24.89
CA PRO A 6 16.29 16.99 25.89
C PRO A 6 15.06 16.24 25.34
N TYR A 7 14.96 14.93 25.63
CA TYR A 7 13.81 14.08 25.23
C TYR A 7 12.41 14.70 25.45
N PRO A 8 12.10 15.36 26.59
CA PRO A 8 10.78 15.96 26.77
C PRO A 8 10.49 17.13 25.82
N GLU A 9 11.50 17.95 25.49
CA GLU A 9 11.33 19.03 24.51
C GLU A 9 11.19 18.48 23.09
N PHE A 10 11.93 17.42 22.76
CA PHE A 10 11.81 16.73 21.47
C PHE A 10 10.40 16.18 21.24
N LEU A 11 9.82 15.51 22.24
CA LEU A 11 8.45 14.99 22.18
C LEU A 11 7.42 16.12 21.99
N GLY A 12 7.58 17.23 22.71
CA GLY A 12 6.74 18.42 22.54
C GLY A 12 6.77 18.93 21.09
N LEU A 13 7.99 19.11 20.55
CA LEU A 13 8.21 19.57 19.17
C LEU A 13 7.57 18.66 18.12
N VAL A 14 7.70 17.35 18.27
CA VAL A 14 7.09 16.37 17.36
C VAL A 14 5.57 16.44 17.44
N THR A 15 5.01 16.56 18.64
CA THR A 15 3.55 16.58 18.83
C THR A 15 2.95 17.85 18.25
N ASP A 16 3.59 19.00 18.47
CA ASP A 16 3.19 20.29 17.89
C ASP A 16 3.28 20.26 16.36
N TRP A 17 4.33 19.63 15.81
CA TRP A 17 4.48 19.49 14.37
C TRP A 17 3.41 18.59 13.75
N ILE A 18 3.06 17.48 14.41
CA ILE A 18 1.97 16.59 13.97
C ILE A 18 0.63 17.33 13.98
N ALA A 19 0.37 18.12 15.03
CA ALA A 19 -0.85 18.92 15.13
C ALA A 19 -0.93 20.01 14.03
N ALA A 20 0.21 20.60 13.68
CA ALA A 20 0.31 21.59 12.60
C ALA A 20 0.20 20.97 11.18
N HIS A 21 0.66 19.73 11.00
CA HIS A 21 0.70 19.05 9.70
C HIS A 21 0.05 17.65 9.74
N PRO A 22 -1.26 17.55 10.05
CA PRO A 22 -1.94 16.27 10.24
C PRO A 22 -1.93 15.41 8.97
N TYR A 23 -2.08 16.01 7.79
CA TYR A 23 -2.09 15.29 6.51
C TYR A 23 -0.72 14.71 6.14
N GLN A 24 0.36 15.46 6.36
CA GLN A 24 1.72 14.97 6.10
C GLN A 24 2.08 13.83 7.05
N SER A 25 1.74 14.00 8.33
CA SER A 25 1.94 12.96 9.35
C SER A 25 1.19 11.67 9.00
N ALA A 26 -0.09 11.77 8.64
CA ALA A 26 -0.88 10.62 8.21
C ALA A 26 -0.28 9.96 6.97
N PHE A 27 0.15 10.74 5.98
CA PHE A 27 0.79 10.23 4.78
C PHE A 27 2.08 9.46 5.09
N HIS A 28 2.95 9.97 5.95
CA HIS A 28 4.17 9.27 6.37
C HIS A 28 3.88 7.98 7.13
N VAL A 29 2.89 7.99 8.03
CA VAL A 29 2.47 6.80 8.77
C VAL A 29 1.95 5.73 7.81
N VAL A 30 1.07 6.09 6.88
CA VAL A 30 0.52 5.15 5.88
C VAL A 30 1.63 4.55 5.03
N ASN A 31 2.54 5.35 4.51
CA ASN A 31 3.68 4.83 3.73
C ASN A 31 4.59 3.93 4.57
N GLY A 32 4.87 4.30 5.82
CA GLY A 32 5.64 3.47 6.75
C GLY A 32 4.98 2.12 7.02
N VAL A 33 3.65 2.10 7.23
CA VAL A 33 2.90 0.86 7.42
C VAL A 33 2.95 -0.01 6.16
N ILE A 34 2.80 0.57 4.97
CA ILE A 34 2.84 -0.19 3.71
C ILE A 34 4.23 -0.79 3.45
N LEU A 35 5.30 -0.09 3.85
CA LEU A 35 6.66 -0.61 3.71
C LEU A 35 6.91 -1.83 4.60
N VAL A 36 6.46 -1.80 5.86
CA VAL A 36 6.68 -2.86 6.84
C VAL A 36 5.67 -4.00 6.68
N THR A 37 4.42 -3.66 6.41
CA THR A 37 3.30 -4.60 6.31
C THR A 37 2.55 -4.35 4.99
N PRO A 38 3.08 -4.80 3.84
CA PRO A 38 2.47 -4.54 2.53
C PRO A 38 1.06 -5.14 2.41
N ALA A 39 0.80 -6.24 3.13
CA ALA A 39 -0.51 -6.87 3.21
C ALA A 39 -1.63 -5.92 3.68
N ALA A 40 -1.30 -4.89 4.47
CA ALA A 40 -2.27 -3.91 4.94
C ALA A 40 -2.91 -3.11 3.80
N ALA A 41 -2.22 -2.95 2.65
CA ALA A 41 -2.76 -2.30 1.47
C ALA A 41 -3.23 -3.29 0.40
N THR A 42 -2.52 -4.39 0.20
CA THR A 42 -2.84 -5.33 -0.88
C THR A 42 -4.10 -6.14 -0.60
N VAL A 43 -4.35 -6.54 0.65
CA VAL A 43 -5.55 -7.29 1.05
C VAL A 43 -6.84 -6.50 0.80
N PRO A 44 -7.00 -5.25 1.30
CA PRO A 44 -8.22 -4.49 1.01
C PRO A 44 -8.34 -4.14 -0.47
N PHE A 45 -7.22 -3.93 -1.19
CA PHE A 45 -7.24 -3.72 -2.64
C PHE A 45 -7.81 -4.93 -3.39
N PHE A 46 -7.32 -6.14 -3.12
CA PHE A 46 -7.83 -7.36 -3.75
C PHE A 46 -9.27 -7.66 -3.34
N SER A 47 -9.63 -7.42 -2.08
CA SER A 47 -11.00 -7.56 -1.60
C SER A 47 -11.96 -6.60 -2.31
N ALA A 48 -11.55 -5.35 -2.58
CA ALA A 48 -12.36 -4.37 -3.29
C ALA A 48 -12.59 -4.76 -4.76
N MET A 49 -11.61 -5.43 -5.39
CA MET A 49 -11.78 -6.03 -6.72
C MET A 49 -12.65 -7.30 -6.71
N GLY A 50 -12.96 -7.83 -5.53
CA GLY A 50 -13.73 -9.05 -5.33
C GLY A 50 -12.93 -10.33 -5.45
N PHE A 51 -11.59 -10.27 -5.32
CA PHE A 51 -10.82 -11.49 -5.10
C PHE A 51 -10.94 -11.93 -3.63
N THR A 52 -11.20 -13.22 -3.42
CA THR A 52 -11.29 -13.82 -2.09
C THR A 52 -10.31 -14.99 -1.96
N ALA A 53 -10.14 -15.48 -0.74
CA ALA A 53 -9.33 -16.67 -0.46
C ALA A 53 -9.87 -17.97 -1.11
N ALA A 54 -11.13 -18.00 -1.54
CA ALA A 54 -11.72 -19.14 -2.24
C ALA A 54 -11.81 -18.93 -3.77
N GLY A 55 -11.40 -17.76 -4.26
CA GLY A 55 -11.56 -17.34 -5.66
C GLY A 55 -12.36 -16.04 -5.83
N PRO A 56 -12.72 -15.67 -7.06
CA PRO A 56 -13.48 -14.45 -7.33
C PRO A 56 -14.89 -14.52 -6.73
N ALA A 57 -15.31 -13.47 -6.03
CA ALA A 57 -16.69 -13.34 -5.54
C ALA A 57 -17.65 -13.22 -6.73
N ALA A 58 -18.81 -13.89 -6.65
CA ALA A 58 -19.83 -13.80 -7.69
C ALA A 58 -20.32 -12.36 -7.87
N GLY A 59 -20.46 -11.91 -9.12
CA GLY A 59 -20.90 -10.55 -9.44
C GLY A 59 -19.86 -9.45 -9.20
N SER A 60 -18.61 -9.82 -8.88
CA SER A 60 -17.51 -8.87 -8.72
C SER A 60 -16.81 -8.54 -10.03
N THR A 61 -16.00 -7.47 -10.02
CA THR A 61 -15.09 -7.12 -11.11
C THR A 61 -14.17 -8.29 -11.49
N ALA A 62 -13.63 -9.00 -10.50
CA ALA A 62 -12.81 -10.19 -10.75
C ALA A 62 -13.57 -11.30 -11.49
N SER A 63 -14.85 -11.53 -11.16
CA SER A 63 -15.69 -12.50 -11.87
C SER A 63 -16.06 -12.05 -13.30
N SER A 64 -16.31 -10.76 -13.49
CA SER A 64 -16.61 -10.18 -14.82
C SER A 64 -15.42 -10.27 -15.76
N ILE A 65 -14.21 -9.99 -15.27
CA ILE A 65 -12.97 -10.12 -16.05
C ILE A 65 -12.75 -11.59 -16.45
N MET A 66 -12.94 -12.54 -15.53
CA MET A 66 -12.82 -13.97 -15.85
C MET A 66 -13.82 -14.41 -16.92
N SER A 67 -15.08 -13.98 -16.80
CA SER A 67 -16.13 -14.27 -17.76
C SER A 67 -15.82 -13.70 -19.15
N TYR A 68 -15.28 -12.48 -19.21
CA TYR A 68 -14.91 -11.83 -20.47
C TYR A 68 -13.76 -12.55 -21.18
N PHE A 69 -12.71 -12.93 -20.45
CA PHE A 69 -11.52 -13.53 -21.05
C PHE A 69 -11.65 -15.03 -21.34
N SER A 70 -12.60 -15.73 -20.71
CA SER A 70 -12.90 -17.18 -20.86
C SER A 70 -11.72 -18.16 -20.61
N PHE A 71 -10.49 -17.66 -20.57
CA PHE A 71 -9.26 -18.38 -20.33
C PHE A 71 -8.31 -17.48 -19.53
N VAL A 72 -7.74 -18.05 -18.47
CA VAL A 72 -6.75 -17.38 -17.62
C VAL A 72 -5.40 -18.06 -17.86
N PRO A 73 -4.46 -17.43 -18.60
CA PRO A 73 -3.14 -18.01 -18.78
C PRO A 73 -2.43 -18.14 -17.42
N ALA A 74 -1.84 -19.31 -17.19
CA ALA A 74 -0.99 -19.54 -16.02
C ALA A 74 0.17 -18.54 -16.02
N GLY A 75 0.39 -17.88 -14.89
CA GLY A 75 1.39 -16.79 -14.78
C GLY A 75 0.95 -15.45 -15.37
N GLY A 76 -0.25 -15.34 -15.92
CA GLY A 76 -0.81 -14.06 -16.37
C GLY A 76 -1.19 -13.12 -15.23
N LEU A 77 -1.58 -11.88 -15.56
CA LEU A 77 -1.97 -10.86 -14.57
C LEU A 77 -3.11 -11.31 -13.66
N TYR A 78 -4.14 -11.96 -14.23
CA TYR A 78 -5.26 -12.48 -13.46
C TYR A 78 -4.85 -13.62 -12.53
N ALA A 79 -4.06 -14.58 -13.02
CA ALA A 79 -3.54 -15.67 -12.21
C ALA A 79 -2.63 -15.18 -11.08
N THR A 80 -1.85 -14.12 -11.34
CA THR A 80 -1.00 -13.47 -10.33
C THR A 80 -1.85 -12.78 -9.27
N ALA A 81 -2.86 -12.00 -9.68
CA ALA A 81 -3.78 -11.32 -8.75
C ALA A 81 -4.59 -12.32 -7.91
N GLN A 82 -5.12 -13.37 -8.53
CA GLN A 82 -5.83 -14.44 -7.82
C GLN A 82 -4.91 -15.17 -6.84
N SER A 83 -3.67 -15.49 -7.25
CA SER A 83 -2.69 -16.09 -6.35
C SER A 83 -2.33 -15.15 -5.20
N ALA A 84 -2.21 -13.84 -5.46
CA ALA A 84 -1.94 -12.84 -4.44
C ALA A 84 -3.05 -12.75 -3.39
N ALA A 85 -4.31 -12.74 -3.83
CA ALA A 85 -5.47 -12.73 -2.94
C ALA A 85 -5.60 -14.01 -2.11
N MET A 86 -5.08 -15.14 -2.61
CA MET A 86 -5.03 -16.41 -1.90
C MET A 86 -3.76 -16.60 -1.06
N GLY A 87 -2.87 -15.60 -0.99
CA GLY A 87 -1.61 -15.71 -0.24
C GLY A 87 -0.54 -16.58 -0.89
N GLY A 88 -0.69 -16.91 -2.18
CA GLY A 88 0.29 -17.66 -2.97
C GLY A 88 1.42 -16.79 -3.54
N TYR A 89 2.06 -17.25 -4.64
CA TYR A 89 3.25 -16.57 -5.21
C TYR A 89 3.00 -15.09 -5.54
N GLY A 90 1.80 -14.75 -6.00
CA GLY A 90 1.42 -13.39 -6.35
C GLY A 90 1.46 -12.41 -5.18
N ALA A 91 1.43 -12.89 -3.93
CA ALA A 91 1.44 -12.03 -2.75
C ALA A 91 2.76 -11.27 -2.63
N THR A 92 3.88 -11.91 -3.01
CA THR A 92 5.20 -11.26 -3.04
C THR A 92 5.28 -10.18 -4.12
N VAL A 93 4.68 -10.44 -5.29
CA VAL A 93 4.59 -9.46 -6.39
C VAL A 93 3.76 -8.25 -5.97
N ALA A 94 2.60 -8.50 -5.34
CA ALA A 94 1.74 -7.43 -4.83
C ALA A 94 2.40 -6.63 -3.70
N ALA A 95 3.11 -7.30 -2.80
CA ALA A 95 3.86 -6.66 -1.72
C ALA A 95 4.96 -5.74 -2.29
N GLY A 96 5.75 -6.23 -3.25
CA GLY A 96 6.76 -5.43 -3.93
C GLY A 96 6.16 -4.23 -4.66
N ALA A 97 5.05 -4.41 -5.37
CA ALA A 97 4.34 -3.32 -6.03
C ALA A 97 3.84 -2.25 -5.03
N ALA A 98 3.29 -2.68 -3.90
CA ALA A 98 2.84 -1.77 -2.84
C ALA A 98 4.02 -1.00 -2.21
N GLN A 99 5.14 -1.66 -1.96
CA GLN A 99 6.35 -1.04 -1.43
C GLN A 99 6.94 -0.02 -2.41
N VAL A 100 7.05 -0.37 -3.70
CA VAL A 100 7.50 0.57 -4.74
C VAL A 100 6.56 1.77 -4.83
N GLY A 101 5.23 1.55 -4.77
CA GLY A 101 4.24 2.62 -4.72
C GLY A 101 4.45 3.55 -3.52
N ALA A 102 4.70 3.00 -2.34
CA ALA A 102 4.95 3.77 -1.13
C ALA A 102 6.26 4.58 -1.18
N LEU A 103 7.31 4.02 -1.79
CA LEU A 103 8.57 4.73 -2.00
C LEU A 103 8.40 5.87 -3.02
N ALA A 104 7.72 5.60 -4.14
CA ALA A 104 7.49 6.58 -5.19
C ALA A 104 6.62 7.74 -4.68
N SER A 105 5.54 7.45 -3.95
CA SER A 105 4.68 8.48 -3.35
C SER A 105 5.44 9.32 -2.32
N SER A 106 6.31 8.69 -1.51
CA SER A 106 7.17 9.40 -0.56
C SER A 106 8.18 10.31 -1.26
N ALA A 107 8.78 9.85 -2.36
CA ALA A 107 9.70 10.65 -3.17
C ALA A 107 9.00 11.84 -3.83
N VAL A 108 7.79 11.64 -4.38
CA VAL A 108 6.98 12.73 -4.95
C VAL A 108 6.59 13.74 -3.88
N GLY A 109 6.11 13.28 -2.71
CA GLY A 109 5.77 14.15 -1.59
C GLY A 109 6.97 14.97 -1.12
N TYR A 110 8.15 14.37 -1.09
CA TYR A 110 9.40 15.06 -0.75
C TYR A 110 9.80 16.12 -1.79
N ILE A 111 9.68 15.81 -3.09
CA ILE A 111 10.00 16.75 -4.17
C ILE A 111 9.01 17.91 -4.18
N TRP A 112 7.72 17.63 -4.01
CA TRP A 112 6.69 18.66 -3.96
C TRP A 112 6.88 19.59 -2.76
N GLY A 113 7.14 19.03 -1.58
CA GLY A 113 7.39 19.81 -0.36
C GLY A 113 8.66 20.65 -0.38
N ARG A 114 9.56 20.45 -1.36
CA ARG A 114 10.72 21.32 -1.61
C ARG A 114 10.43 22.50 -2.54
N GLY A 115 9.34 22.44 -3.31
CA GLY A 115 8.99 23.46 -4.33
C GLY A 115 7.91 24.46 -3.90
N SER A 116 7.31 24.27 -2.72
CA SER A 116 6.31 25.14 -2.08
C SER A 116 6.92 25.88 -0.88
#